data_AF-A0A7S3NMY2-F1
#
_entry.id   AF-A0A7S3NMY2-F1
#
_cell.length_a   1.000
_cell.length_b   1.000
_cell.length_c   1.000
_cell.angle_alpha   90.00
_cell.angle_beta   90.00
_cell.angle_gamma   90.00
#
_symmetry.space_group_name_H-M   'P 1'
#
loop_
_entity.id
_entity.type
_entity.pdbx_description
1 polymer ?
#
loop_
_entity_poly.entity_id
_entity_poly.type
_entity_poly.pdbx_seq_one_letter_code
_entity_poly.pdbx_strand_id
1 'polypeptide(L)'
;MRRGSNFRGLDGRRRGRSHFPTTNSLEAPRAQQIAWSKQMTSQDATVDNVLSLFAAHGHQFEARNVATAAHQVAKIGRRQGHRLKQDNRVKSLATACVNSVKDFDAQGLANVSWAFATIDIHAPVL
;
A
#
# COMPACT_ATOMS: atom_id res chain seq x y z
N MET A 1 -21.40 -27.36 14.39
CA MET A 1 -22.38 -26.25 14.42
C MET A 1 -21.66 -24.95 14.07
N ARG A 2 -22.20 -24.22 13.09
CA ARG A 2 -21.65 -23.00 12.49
C ARG A 2 -21.86 -21.80 13.43
N ARG A 3 -20.88 -20.90 13.57
CA ARG A 3 -21.13 -19.50 13.92
C ARG A 3 -20.46 -18.60 12.90
N GLY A 4 -21.30 -17.76 12.28
CA GLY A 4 -20.95 -16.91 11.16
C GLY A 4 -20.13 -15.69 11.57
N SER A 5 -19.38 -15.18 10.60
CA SER A 5 -18.83 -13.84 10.61
C SER A 5 -18.97 -13.29 9.19
N ASN A 6 -20.21 -12.92 8.87
CA ASN A 6 -20.53 -12.08 7.73
C ASN A 6 -20.22 -10.63 8.13
N PHE A 7 -19.08 -10.11 7.68
CA PHE A 7 -18.93 -8.68 7.44
C PHE A 7 -18.74 -8.48 5.95
N ARG A 8 -19.89 -8.31 5.28
CA ARG A 8 -20.01 -7.91 3.88
C ARG A 8 -20.70 -6.55 3.88
N GLY A 9 -20.09 -5.58 3.20
CA GLY A 9 -20.78 -4.37 2.75
C GLY A 9 -20.34 -3.09 3.44
N LEU A 10 -19.26 -2.49 2.95
CA LEU A 10 -19.15 -1.12 2.42
C LEU A 10 -17.98 -1.24 1.42
N ASP A 11 -18.06 -0.85 0.15
CA ASP A 11 -18.14 0.53 -0.27
C ASP A 11 -18.18 0.56 -1.82
N GLY A 12 -18.91 1.53 -2.36
CA GLY A 12 -19.23 1.67 -3.77
C GLY A 12 -18.00 1.86 -4.66
N ARG A 13 -17.77 0.90 -5.56
CA ARG A 13 -16.85 1.09 -6.70
C ARG A 13 -17.50 1.96 -7.77
N ARG A 14 -17.58 3.26 -7.53
CA ARG A 14 -17.59 4.28 -8.59
C ARG A 14 -16.64 5.38 -8.17
N ARG A 15 -15.38 5.29 -8.60
CA ARG A 15 -14.40 6.35 -8.34
C ARG A 15 -14.12 7.05 -9.65
N GLY A 16 -14.55 8.31 -9.71
CA GLY A 16 -14.17 9.26 -10.75
C GLY A 16 -12.65 9.23 -10.90
N ARG A 17 -12.22 9.01 -12.13
CA ARG A 17 -10.83 8.90 -12.50
C ARG A 17 -10.27 10.32 -12.61
N SER A 18 -9.86 10.91 -11.49
CA SER A 18 -8.98 12.08 -11.51
C SER A 18 -7.61 11.64 -12.03
N HIS A 19 -7.46 11.71 -13.35
CA HIS A 19 -6.18 11.56 -14.00
C HIS A 19 -5.53 12.94 -14.02
N PHE A 20 -4.68 13.22 -13.03
CA PHE A 20 -3.69 14.29 -13.11
C PHE A 20 -2.44 13.68 -13.76
N PRO A 21 -2.11 14.04 -15.01
CA PRO A 21 -0.90 13.55 -15.65
C PRO A 21 0.27 14.40 -15.20
N THR A 22 0.90 14.03 -14.08
CA THR A 22 2.32 14.34 -13.88
C THR A 22 3.09 13.19 -14.51
N THR A 23 3.47 13.34 -15.78
CA THR A 23 4.38 12.39 -16.44
C THR A 23 5.76 12.52 -15.80
N ASN A 24 5.92 11.90 -14.64
CA ASN A 24 7.23 11.67 -14.04
C ASN A 24 7.88 10.56 -14.88
N SER A 25 8.96 10.87 -15.59
CA SER A 25 9.59 9.99 -16.61
C SER A 25 10.11 8.64 -16.09
N LEU A 26 9.92 8.34 -14.80
CA LEU A 26 10.33 7.10 -14.13
C LEU A 26 9.14 6.18 -13.76
N GLU A 27 7.88 6.65 -13.86
CA GLU A 27 6.72 5.82 -13.54
C GLU A 27 6.44 4.78 -14.62
N ALA A 28 6.09 3.56 -14.18
CA ALA A 28 5.73 2.51 -15.12
C ALA A 28 4.38 2.80 -15.82
N PRO A 29 4.16 2.26 -17.04
CA PRO A 29 2.91 2.42 -17.76
C PRO A 29 1.69 1.98 -16.93
N ARG A 30 0.53 2.59 -17.19
CA ARG A 30 -0.70 2.35 -16.42
C ARG A 30 -1.09 0.87 -16.32
N ALA A 31 -0.87 0.09 -17.37
CA ALA A 31 -1.13 -1.35 -17.37
C ALA A 31 -0.31 -2.06 -16.28
N GLN A 32 0.96 -1.70 -16.12
CA GLN A 32 1.84 -2.22 -15.10
C GLN A 32 1.40 -1.80 -13.69
N GLN A 33 0.97 -0.54 -13.52
CA GLN A 33 0.43 -0.06 -12.24
C GLN A 33 -0.78 -0.89 -11.80
N ILE A 34 -1.68 -1.23 -12.74
CA ILE A 34 -2.86 -2.06 -12.47
C ILE A 34 -2.45 -3.50 -12.13
N ALA A 35 -1.49 -4.07 -12.86
CA ALA A 35 -0.99 -5.42 -12.62
C ALA A 35 -0.40 -5.56 -11.21
N TRP A 36 0.47 -4.63 -10.79
CA TRP A 36 1.05 -4.63 -9.45
C TRP A 36 0.00 -4.46 -8.36
N SER A 37 -0.97 -3.54 -8.54
CA SER A 37 -2.09 -3.38 -7.61
C SER A 37 -2.88 -4.68 -7.43
N LYS A 38 -3.17 -5.38 -8.54
CA LYS A 38 -3.86 -6.67 -8.53
C LYS A 38 -3.03 -7.75 -7.82
N GLN A 39 -1.73 -7.80 -8.03
CA GLN A 39 -0.84 -8.76 -7.38
C GLN A 39 -0.79 -8.55 -5.86
N MET A 40 -0.63 -7.30 -5.41
CA MET A 40 -0.57 -6.97 -3.98
C MET A 40 -1.90 -7.20 -3.26
N THR A 41 -3.03 -7.06 -3.97
CA THR A 41 -4.37 -7.22 -3.41
C THR A 41 -4.96 -8.62 -3.61
N SER A 42 -4.16 -9.56 -4.14
CA SER A 42 -4.58 -10.94 -4.37
C SER A 42 -4.83 -11.69 -3.07
N GLN A 43 -5.66 -12.74 -3.12
CA GLN A 43 -6.03 -13.52 -1.93
C GLN A 43 -4.83 -14.24 -1.30
N ASP A 44 -3.86 -14.64 -2.13
CA ASP A 44 -2.64 -15.35 -1.72
C ASP A 44 -1.46 -14.40 -1.49
N ALA A 45 -1.70 -13.09 -1.45
CA ALA A 45 -0.66 -12.11 -1.18
C ALA A 45 -0.07 -12.32 0.22
N THR A 46 1.26 -12.42 0.28
CA THR A 46 2.02 -12.45 1.53
C THR A 46 2.72 -11.12 1.75
N VAL A 47 3.07 -10.83 3.00
CA VAL A 47 3.91 -9.67 3.33
C VAL A 47 5.20 -9.66 2.50
N ASP A 48 5.84 -10.82 2.37
CA ASP A 48 7.13 -10.92 1.66
C ASP A 48 6.97 -10.65 0.16
N ASN A 49 5.93 -11.18 -0.48
CA ASN A 49 5.68 -10.92 -1.91
C ASN A 49 5.39 -9.44 -2.17
N VAL A 50 4.60 -8.78 -1.31
CA VAL A 50 4.32 -7.33 -1.45
C VAL A 50 5.59 -6.51 -1.27
N LEU A 51 6.39 -6.80 -0.24
CA LEU A 51 7.65 -6.08 0.02
C LEU A 51 8.71 -6.35 -1.04
N SER A 52 8.82 -7.57 -1.56
CA SER A 52 9.73 -7.92 -2.65
C SER A 52 9.34 -7.25 -3.95
N LEU A 53 8.04 -7.18 -4.25
CA LEU A 53 7.54 -6.42 -5.41
C LEU A 53 7.87 -4.93 -5.29
N PHE A 54 7.66 -4.35 -4.12
CA PHE A 54 8.03 -2.96 -3.84
C PHE A 54 9.55 -2.74 -3.91
N ALA A 55 10.36 -3.66 -3.38
CA ALA A 55 11.81 -3.52 -3.46
C ALA A 55 12.32 -3.54 -4.92
N ALA A 56 11.71 -4.36 -5.78
CA ALA A 56 12.07 -4.44 -7.19
C ALA A 56 11.58 -3.25 -8.02
N HIS A 57 10.36 -2.76 -7.76
CA HIS A 57 9.66 -1.84 -8.68
C HIS A 57 9.16 -0.55 -8.02
N GLY A 58 9.41 -0.34 -6.73
CA GLY A 58 8.83 0.76 -5.95
C GLY A 58 9.19 2.15 -6.48
N HIS A 59 10.34 2.32 -7.12
CA HIS A 59 10.73 3.57 -7.78
C HIS A 59 9.86 3.92 -9.00
N GLN A 60 9.13 2.95 -9.54
CA GLN A 60 8.22 3.12 -10.69
C GLN A 60 6.75 3.18 -10.26
N PHE A 61 6.44 3.02 -8.97
CA PHE A 61 5.07 3.02 -8.48
C PHE A 61 4.49 4.44 -8.51
N GLU A 62 3.26 4.57 -8.99
CA GLU A 62 2.47 5.78 -8.73
C GLU A 62 2.12 5.84 -7.22
N ALA A 63 1.83 7.04 -6.71
CA ALA A 63 1.48 7.26 -5.29
C ALA A 63 0.39 6.31 -4.79
N ARG A 64 -0.64 6.04 -5.61
CA ARG A 64 -1.70 5.06 -5.26
C ARG A 64 -1.17 3.66 -4.99
N ASN A 65 -0.17 3.20 -5.74
CA ASN A 65 0.42 1.88 -5.55
C ASN A 65 1.31 1.82 -4.31
N VAL A 66 2.03 2.91 -4.00
CA VAL A 66 2.77 3.05 -2.73
C VAL A 66 1.80 2.93 -1.53
N ALA A 67 0.70 3.69 -1.53
CA ALA A 67 -0.31 3.63 -0.48
C ALA A 67 -0.98 2.24 -0.39
N THR A 68 -1.24 1.60 -1.54
CA THR A 68 -1.79 0.25 -1.59
C THR A 68 -0.83 -0.76 -0.98
N ALA A 69 0.46 -0.69 -1.30
CA ALA A 69 1.48 -1.58 -0.73
C ALA A 69 1.54 -1.45 0.80
N ALA A 70 1.59 -0.23 1.33
CA ALA A 70 1.62 0.02 2.78
C ALA A 70 0.39 -0.58 3.48
N HIS A 71 -0.80 -0.33 2.93
CA HIS A 71 -2.03 -0.92 3.45
C HIS A 71 -2.04 -2.44 3.41
N GLN A 72 -1.56 -3.07 2.31
CA GLN A 72 -1.52 -4.54 2.22
C GLN A 72 -0.52 -5.15 3.19
N VAL A 73 0.68 -4.58 3.32
CA VAL A 73 1.67 -5.01 4.32
C VAL A 73 1.08 -4.98 5.72
N ALA A 74 0.40 -3.88 6.09
CA ALA A 74 -0.24 -3.76 7.38
C ALA A 74 -1.42 -4.73 7.58
N LYS A 75 -2.27 -4.88 6.57
CA LYS A 75 -3.44 -5.76 6.61
C LYS A 75 -3.06 -7.24 6.75
N ILE A 76 -2.08 -7.71 5.98
CA ILE A 76 -1.63 -9.11 5.99
C ILE A 76 -0.75 -9.37 7.22
N GLY A 77 0.09 -8.40 7.58
CA GLY A 77 1.12 -8.52 8.61
C GLY A 77 0.70 -8.14 10.04
N ARG A 78 -0.60 -8.00 10.36
CA ARG A 78 -1.08 -7.53 11.69
C ARG A 78 -0.48 -8.26 12.90
N ARG A 79 -0.12 -9.54 12.75
CA ARG A 79 0.48 -10.36 13.82
C ARG A 79 2.02 -10.40 13.78
N GLN A 80 2.64 -9.71 12.83
CA GLN A 80 4.08 -9.74 12.54
C GLN A 80 4.80 -8.45 12.96
N GLY A 81 4.23 -7.67 13.89
CA GLY A 81 4.71 -6.33 14.24
C GLY A 81 6.21 -6.23 14.49
N HIS A 82 6.78 -7.11 15.31
CA HIS A 82 8.23 -7.12 15.59
C HIS A 82 9.08 -7.35 14.32
N ARG A 83 8.69 -8.30 13.46
CA ARG A 83 9.37 -8.56 12.18
C ARG A 83 9.26 -7.35 11.24
N LEU A 84 8.08 -6.76 11.12
CA LEU A 84 7.86 -5.61 10.22
C LEU A 84 8.68 -4.39 10.63
N LYS A 85 8.83 -4.11 11.93
CA LYS A 85 9.65 -3.01 12.43
C LYS A 85 11.14 -3.17 12.11
N GLN A 86 11.62 -4.41 12.01
CA GLN A 86 13.03 -4.71 11.71
C GLN A 86 13.31 -4.85 10.21
N ASP A 87 12.28 -5.02 9.38
CA ASP A 87 12.45 -5.20 7.93
C ASP A 87 12.79 -3.86 7.24
N ASN A 88 13.96 -3.79 6.63
CA ASN A 88 14.41 -2.59 5.93
C ASN A 88 13.53 -2.23 4.73
N ARG A 89 12.87 -3.20 4.08
CA ARG A 89 11.93 -2.94 2.97
C ARG A 89 10.72 -2.15 3.45
N VAL A 90 10.30 -2.37 4.70
CA VAL A 90 9.21 -1.62 5.32
C VAL A 90 9.63 -0.16 5.59
N LYS A 91 10.88 0.08 6.03
CA LYS A 91 11.42 1.43 6.21
C LYS A 91 11.52 2.19 4.88
N SER A 92 11.96 1.51 3.82
CA SER A 92 11.98 2.09 2.47
C SER A 92 10.57 2.43 1.96
N LEU A 93 9.60 1.55 2.24
CA LEU A 93 8.20 1.80 1.90
C LEU A 93 7.63 2.99 2.69
N ALA A 94 7.95 3.12 3.97
CA ALA A 94 7.54 4.27 4.77
C ALA A 94 8.13 5.58 4.22
N THR A 95 9.42 5.57 3.84
CA THR A 95 10.08 6.72 3.20
C THR A 95 9.40 7.10 1.88
N ALA A 96 9.07 6.11 1.04
CA ALA A 96 8.32 6.36 -0.20
C ALA A 96 6.93 6.96 0.06
N CYS A 97 6.25 6.54 1.14
CA CYS A 97 4.98 7.13 1.53
C CYS A 97 5.13 8.61 1.90
N VAL A 98 6.14 8.96 2.71
CA VAL A 98 6.42 10.35 3.09
C VAL A 98 6.72 11.21 1.86
N ASN A 99 7.57 10.71 0.95
CA ASN A 99 7.92 11.44 -0.28
C ASN A 99 6.71 11.66 -1.22
N SER A 100 5.71 10.79 -1.15
CA SER A 100 4.49 10.83 -1.97
C SER A 100 3.30 11.52 -1.27
N VAL A 101 3.50 12.08 -0.07
CA VAL A 101 2.39 12.54 0.78
C VAL A 101 1.49 13.59 0.11
N LYS A 102 2.11 14.49 -0.69
CA LYS A 102 1.42 15.53 -1.45
C LYS A 102 0.61 15.01 -2.64
N ASP A 103 0.93 13.80 -3.11
CA ASP A 103 0.35 13.19 -4.30
C ASP A 103 -0.76 12.18 -3.94
N PHE A 104 -0.96 11.92 -2.65
CA PHE A 104 -2.05 11.08 -2.16
C PHE A 104 -3.38 11.83 -2.22
N ASP A 105 -4.39 11.16 -2.79
CA ASP A 105 -5.77 11.53 -2.55
C ASP A 105 -6.23 11.13 -1.13
N ALA A 106 -7.46 11.49 -0.76
CA ALA A 106 -8.01 11.18 0.55
C ALA A 106 -7.97 9.68 0.89
N GLN A 107 -8.12 8.80 -0.12
CA GLN A 107 -8.02 7.36 0.09
C GLN A 107 -6.57 6.93 0.34
N GLY A 108 -5.62 7.46 -0.42
CA GLY A 108 -4.20 7.21 -0.24
C GLY A 108 -3.74 7.58 1.17
N LEU A 109 -4.10 8.78 1.64
CA LEU A 109 -3.78 9.26 2.98
C LEU A 109 -4.41 8.38 4.08
N ALA A 110 -5.69 8.01 3.94
CA ALA A 110 -6.36 7.15 4.90
C ALA A 110 -5.71 5.76 4.98
N ASN A 111 -5.34 5.19 3.82
CA ASN A 111 -4.68 3.89 3.75
C ASN A 111 -3.31 3.89 4.44
N VAL A 112 -2.48 4.90 4.17
CA VAL A 112 -1.14 5.02 4.78
C VAL A 112 -1.25 5.30 6.28
N SER A 113 -2.15 6.19 6.69
CA SER A 113 -2.37 6.52 8.11
C SER A 113 -2.82 5.29 8.89
N TRP A 114 -3.80 4.55 8.37
CA TRP A 114 -4.26 3.31 8.98
C TRP A 114 -3.14 2.25 9.02
N ALA A 115 -2.36 2.14 7.95
CA ALA A 115 -1.25 1.19 7.88
C ALA A 115 -0.23 1.46 8.99
N PHE A 116 0.29 2.69 9.09
CA PHE A 116 1.30 3.08 10.08
C PHE A 116 0.81 2.88 11.51
N ALA A 117 -0.44 3.24 11.81
CA ALA A 117 -1.05 2.97 13.12
C ALA A 117 -1.17 1.46 13.40
N THR A 118 -1.46 0.64 12.39
CA THR A 118 -1.67 -0.80 12.55
C THR A 118 -0.36 -1.56 12.80
N ILE A 119 0.73 -1.16 12.15
CA ILE A 119 2.04 -1.83 12.30
C ILE A 119 2.95 -1.14 13.30
N ASP A 120 2.43 -0.12 13.99
CA ASP A 120 3.10 0.65 15.03
C ASP A 120 4.47 1.18 14.57
N ILE A 121 4.49 1.66 13.32
CA ILE A 121 5.65 2.36 12.76
C ILE A 121 5.44 3.83 13.03
N HIS A 122 6.20 4.34 14.00
CA HIS A 122 6.41 5.76 14.12
C HIS A 122 7.21 6.20 12.90
N ALA A 123 6.66 7.13 12.12
CA ALA A 123 7.43 7.80 11.08
C ALA A 123 8.71 8.34 11.74
N PRO A 124 9.92 8.04 11.22
CA PRO A 124 11.14 8.63 11.75
C PRO A 124 11.02 10.14 11.54
N VAL A 125 10.77 10.87 12.64
CA VAL A 125 10.69 12.34 12.78
C VAL A 125 10.18 13.06 11.52
N LEU A 126 8.87 13.34 11.51
CA LEU A 126 8.33 14.46 10.74
C LEU A 126 8.77 15.79 11.36
#